data_AF-A0A377YRQ7-F1
#
_entry.id   AF-A0A377YRQ7-F1
#
_cell.length_a   1.000
_cell.length_b   1.000
_cell.length_c   1.000
_cell.angle_alpha   90.00
_cell.angle_beta   90.00
_cell.angle_gamma   90.00
#
_symmetry.space_group_name_H-M   'P 1'
#
loop_
_entity.id
_entity.type
_entity.pdbx_description
1 polymer ?
#
loop_
_entity_poly.entity_id
_entity_poly.type
_entity_poly.pdbx_seq_one_letter_code
_entity_poly.pdbx_strand_id
1 'polypeptide(L)' 'MQEAEQQAQAQGCSHLLVDTFSFQALPFYQKLGYQLQMSLPDFPHAGMQRHYLSKAL' A
#
# COMPACT_ATOMS: atom_id res chain seq x y z
N MET A 1 -3.78 -9.76 6.14
CA MET A 1 -4.31 -8.78 5.16
C MET A 1 -5.78 -9.03 4.89
N GLN A 2 -6.21 -10.22 4.47
CA GLN A 2 -7.63 -10.51 4.16
C GLN A 2 -8.61 -10.11 5.28
N GLU A 3 -8.32 -10.41 6.54
CA GLU A 3 -9.19 -10.03 7.67
C GLU A 3 -9.39 -8.51 7.79
N ALA A 4 -8.32 -7.71 7.62
CA ALA A 4 -8.40 -6.26 7.65
C ALA A 4 -9.21 -5.71 6.46
N GLU A 5 -9.06 -6.31 5.27
CA GLU A 5 -9.85 -5.92 4.08
C GLU A 5 -11.34 -6.23 4.27
N GLN A 6 -11.67 -7.39 4.83
CA GLN A 6 -13.05 -7.78 5.15
C GLN A 6 -13.68 -6.86 6.18
N GLN A 7 -12.93 -6.48 7.22
CA GLN A 7 -13.40 -5.53 8.22
C GLN A 7 -13.67 -4.15 7.60
N ALA A 8 -12.81 -3.67 6.70
CA ALA A 8 -13.03 -2.41 5.99
C ALA A 8 -14.26 -2.47 5.09
N GLN A 9 -14.47 -3.57 4.37
CA GLN A 9 -15.70 -3.80 3.58
C GLN A 9 -16.95 -3.79 4.47
N ALA A 10 -16.91 -4.48 5.62
CA ALA A 10 -18.03 -4.50 6.57
C ALA A 10 -18.36 -3.11 7.15
N GLN A 11 -17.37 -2.22 7.23
CA GLN A 11 -17.54 -0.83 7.65
C GLN A 11 -17.96 0.12 6.51
N GLY A 12 -18.14 -0.40 5.29
CA GLY A 12 -18.54 0.40 4.13
C GLY A 12 -17.40 1.22 3.52
N CYS A 13 -16.14 0.88 3.79
CA CYS A 13 -15.01 1.50 3.12
C CYS A 13 -15.01 1.14 1.62
N SER A 14 -14.73 2.11 0.76
CA SER A 14 -14.61 1.91 -0.69
C SER A 14 -13.18 1.75 -1.19
N HIS A 15 -12.20 2.18 -0.38
CA HIS A 15 -10.79 2.16 -0.73
C HIS A 15 -9.93 1.79 0.46
N LEU A 16 -8.79 1.18 0.15
CA LEU A 16 -7.69 0.94 1.07
C LEU A 16 -6.49 1.76 0.62
N LEU A 17 -5.71 2.21 1.60
CA LEU A 17 -4.43 2.88 1.41
C LEU A 17 -3.39 2.19 2.28
N VAL A 18 -2.22 1.94 1.70
CA VAL A 18 -1.05 1.44 2.43
C VAL A 18 0.19 2.17 1.92
N ASP A 19 1.17 2.33 2.79
CA ASP A 19 2.51 2.74 2.38
C ASP A 19 3.55 1.70 2.77
N THR A 20 4.63 1.60 2.00
CA THR A 20 5.73 0.68 2.25
C THR A 20 7.05 1.25 1.74
N PHE A 21 8.15 1.03 2.44
CA PHE A 21 9.46 1.45 1.98
C PHE A 21 10.04 0.53 0.90
N SER A 22 11.01 1.04 0.13
CA SER A 22 11.69 0.31 -0.95
C SER A 22 12.40 -0.97 -0.49
N PHE A 23 12.84 -1.02 0.77
CA PHE A 23 13.45 -2.21 1.38
C PHE A 23 12.42 -3.17 2.04
N GLN A 24 11.14 -2.79 2.01
CA GLN A 24 10.03 -3.60 2.52
C GLN A 24 9.34 -4.34 1.35
N ALA A 25 8.02 -4.48 1.41
CA ALA A 25 7.29 -5.50 0.67
C ALA A 25 6.43 -4.91 -0.45
N LEU A 26 6.97 -4.02 -1.31
CA LEU A 26 6.23 -3.49 -2.46
C LEU A 26 5.62 -4.60 -3.35
N PRO A 27 6.36 -5.64 -3.76
CA PRO A 27 5.79 -6.70 -4.60
C PRO A 27 4.71 -7.52 -3.89
N PHE A 28 4.72 -7.58 -2.55
CA PHE A 28 3.69 -8.29 -1.79
C PHE A 28 2.33 -7.61 -1.94
N TYR A 29 2.26 -6.29 -1.75
CA TYR A 29 1.02 -5.54 -1.90
C TYR A 29 0.52 -5.54 -3.35
N GLN A 30 1.42 -5.43 -4.33
CA GLN A 30 1.06 -5.53 -5.75
C GLN A 30 0.40 -6.88 -6.08
N LYS A 31 0.91 -7.99 -5.54
CA LYS A 31 0.29 -9.32 -5.70
C LYS A 31 -1.10 -9.42 -5.07
N LEU A 32 -1.41 -8.62 -4.06
CA LEU A 32 -2.73 -8.54 -3.42
C LEU A 32 -3.71 -7.59 -4.16
N GLY A 33 -3.30 -7.02 -5.29
CA GLY A 33 -4.12 -6.14 -6.11
C GLY A 33 -4.04 -4.66 -5.74
N TYR A 34 -3.11 -4.25 -4.87
CA TYR A 34 -2.85 -2.84 -4.62
C TYR A 34 -2.08 -2.23 -5.78
N GLN A 35 -2.47 -1.02 -6.17
CA GLN A 35 -1.89 -0.27 -7.27
C GLN A 35 -1.00 0.83 -6.71
N LEU A 36 0.24 0.91 -7.20
CA LEU A 36 1.16 1.99 -6.87
C LEU A 36 0.64 3.31 -7.44
N GLN A 37 0.41 4.29 -6.57
CA GLN A 37 -0.06 5.62 -6.96
C GLN A 37 1.10 6.61 -7.01
N MET A 38 2.03 6.51 -6.07
CA MET A 38 3.12 7.47 -5.92
C MET A 38 4.31 6.82 -5.20
N SER A 39 5.51 7.27 -5.53
CA SER A 39 6.73 6.96 -4.77
C SER A 39 7.41 8.27 -4.39
N LEU A 40 7.71 8.44 -3.11
CA LEU A 40 8.48 9.55 -2.58
C LEU A 40 9.96 9.15 -2.57
N PRO A 41 10.82 9.75 -3.42
CA PRO A 41 12.25 9.45 -3.43
C PRO A 41 12.96 10.07 -2.22
N ASP A 42 14.12 9.51 -1.89
CA ASP A 42 15.04 9.95 -0.83
C ASP A 42 14.40 10.08 0.56
N PHE A 43 13.46 9.18 0.87
CA PHE A 43 12.77 9.14 2.16
C PHE A 43 12.85 7.74 2.81
N PRO A 44 13.21 7.63 4.11
CA PRO A 44 13.59 8.73 5.02
C PRO A 44 15.05 9.18 4.84
N HIS A 45 15.82 8.47 4.00
CA HIS A 45 17.21 8.76 3.67
C HIS A 45 17.42 8.72 2.16
N ALA A 46 18.50 9.36 1.69
CA ALA A 46 18.92 9.32 0.30
C ALA A 46 19.09 7.87 -0.20
N GLY A 47 18.54 7.58 -1.38
CA GLY A 47 18.54 6.25 -2.00
C GLY A 47 17.40 5.33 -1.56
N MET A 48 16.57 5.73 -0.60
CA MET A 48 15.37 4.98 -0.17
C MET A 48 14.12 5.61 -0.76
N GLN A 49 13.04 4.83 -0.89
CA GLN A 49 11.75 5.34 -1.35
C GLN A 49 10.64 4.91 -0.41
N ARG A 50 9.60 5.74 -0.29
CA ARG A 50 8.32 5.36 0.31
C ARG A 50 7.25 5.30 -0.78
N HIS A 51 6.67 4.13 -0.95
CA HIS A 51 5.65 3.84 -1.94
C HIS A 51 4.28 3.96 -1.30
N TYR A 52 3.34 4.64 -1.96
CA TYR A 52 1.94 4.74 -1.56
C TYR A 52 1.10 3.97 -2.56
N LEU A 53 0.32 3.00 -2.06
CA LEU A 53 -0.52 2.15 -2.87
C LEU A 53 -1.97 2.21 -2.41
N SER A 54 -2.89 2.14 -3.36
CA SER A 54 -4.32 2.05 -3.08
C SER A 54 -4.96 0.82 -3.72
N LYS A 55 -6.09 0.39 -3.18
CA LYS A 55 -6.92 -0.68 -3.73
C LYS A 55 -8.39 -0.30 -3.58
N ALA A 56 -9.20 -0.50 -4.60
CA ALA A 56 -10.65 -0.42 -4.48
C ALA A 56 -11.19 -1.70 -3.82
N LEU A 57 -12.14 -1.55 -2.89
CA LEU A 57 -12.76 -2.66 -2.13
C LEU A 57 -13.99 -3.25 -2.80
#